data_AF-A0A1A8GAU6-F1
#
_entry.id   AF-A0A1A8GAU6-F1
#
_cell.length_a   1.000
_cell.length_b   1.000
_cell.length_c   1.000
_cell.angle_alpha   90.00
_cell.angle_beta   90.00
_cell.angle_gamma   90.00
#
_symmetry.space_group_name_H-M   'P 1'
#
loop_
_entity.id
_entity.type
_entity.pdbx_description
1 polymer ?
#
loop_
_entity_poly.entity_id
_entity_poly.type
_entity_poly.pdbx_seq_one_letter_code
_entity_poly.pdbx_strand_id
1 'polypeptide(L)'
;VDDIWLMFNNAWLYNRKTSRVYKFCSKLAEVFESEIDPVMQGLGYCCGRKFEFSPQTLCCYGKQLCTIQRDAAYFSYQNRYHFCEKCFNEIQGESVSLGDDPSQPQTSINKDQFQKKKNDTLDPELLVECTDCGRKMHQICVLHNETIWPLGFVCDGCLKKANKMRKENKYAAKRLPQTKLGNFLETRVNDYIKRQSHPESGEVTIRVVHVSDKVVEVKPGMKSRFVDSGEMAESFPYRMKALFAFEDIDGAEVCFFGMHVQEYGSDCPPPNQRRVYISYLDSVHFFKPRHLRTAVYHEILLGYLEYVKRMGFTTGHIWACPPSEGDDYIFHCHPLDQKIPKPKRLQEWYKKMLDKAVSERIIHDYKDIFKQATEDRLTSAKELPYFEGD
;
A
#
# COMPACT_ATOMS: atom_id res chain seq x y z
N VAL A 1 -13.95 -1.63 31.32
CA VAL A 1 -13.35 -2.36 30.18
C VAL A 1 -11.86 -2.52 30.43
N ASP A 2 -11.15 -1.43 30.72
CA ASP A 2 -9.71 -1.44 30.97
C ASP A 2 -9.26 -2.41 32.08
N ASP A 3 -9.94 -2.45 33.23
CA ASP A 3 -9.60 -3.37 34.32
C ASP A 3 -9.69 -4.84 33.93
N ILE A 4 -10.68 -5.20 33.10
CA ILE A 4 -10.87 -6.56 32.59
C ILE A 4 -9.71 -6.92 31.66
N TRP A 5 -9.33 -6.01 30.77
CA TRP A 5 -8.17 -6.19 29.89
C TRP A 5 -6.84 -6.21 30.64
N LEU A 6 -6.70 -5.42 31.70
CA LEU A 6 -5.54 -5.44 32.59
C LEU A 6 -5.43 -6.81 33.29
N MET A 7 -6.55 -7.36 33.78
CA MET A 7 -6.59 -8.71 34.34
C MET A 7 -6.13 -9.76 33.31
N PHE A 8 -6.63 -9.70 32.07
CA PHE A 8 -6.22 -10.63 31.02
C PHE A 8 -4.73 -10.50 30.68
N ASN A 9 -4.24 -9.27 30.50
CA ASN A 9 -2.85 -8.97 30.19
C ASN A 9 -1.90 -9.46 31.29
N ASN A 10 -2.23 -9.25 32.57
CA ASN A 10 -1.44 -9.73 33.70
C ASN A 10 -1.37 -11.26 33.71
N ALA A 11 -2.48 -11.94 33.42
CA ALA A 11 -2.52 -13.39 33.34
C ALA A 11 -1.67 -13.92 32.17
N TRP A 12 -1.75 -13.32 30.98
CA TRP A 12 -0.93 -13.71 29.82
C TRP A 12 0.56 -13.42 30.01
N LEU A 13 0.90 -12.32 30.69
CA LEU A 13 2.30 -11.94 30.93
C LEU A 13 2.98 -12.88 31.92
N TYR A 14 2.31 -13.22 33.02
CA TYR A 14 2.90 -14.05 34.08
C TYR A 14 2.98 -15.54 33.70
N ASN A 15 2.03 -16.04 32.89
CA ASN A 15 1.87 -17.45 32.63
C ASN A 15 2.44 -17.87 31.26
N ARG A 16 3.07 -19.05 31.19
CA ARG A 16 3.49 -19.63 29.91
C ARG A 16 2.27 -19.94 29.03
N LYS A 17 2.39 -19.76 27.71
CA LYS A 17 1.32 -20.06 26.71
C LYS A 17 0.70 -21.46 26.84
N THR A 18 1.47 -22.44 27.32
CA THR A 18 1.01 -23.81 27.50
C THR A 18 0.25 -24.06 28.81
N SER A 19 0.25 -23.11 29.74
CA SER A 19 -0.37 -23.28 31.06
C SER A 19 -1.89 -23.28 30.99
N ARG A 20 -2.53 -23.91 31.98
CA ARG A 20 -3.98 -23.94 32.10
C ARG A 20 -4.58 -22.55 32.30
N VAL A 21 -3.92 -21.71 33.11
CA VAL A 21 -4.35 -20.33 33.38
C VAL A 21 -4.32 -19.49 32.11
N TYR A 22 -3.26 -19.61 31.30
CA TYR A 22 -3.16 -18.89 30.03
C TYR A 22 -4.33 -19.25 29.09
N LYS A 23 -4.59 -20.55 28.91
CA LYS A 23 -5.69 -21.04 28.07
C LYS A 23 -7.07 -20.60 28.57
N PHE A 24 -7.28 -20.62 29.89
CA PHE A 24 -8.53 -20.16 30.51
C PHE A 24 -8.73 -18.66 30.32
N CYS A 25 -7.67 -17.87 30.52
CA CYS A 25 -7.68 -16.44 30.26
C CYS A 25 -8.03 -16.12 28.80
N SER A 26 -7.42 -16.82 27.84
CA SER A 26 -7.76 -16.66 26.41
C SER A 26 -9.23 -16.96 26.13
N LYS A 27 -9.80 -18.02 26.70
CA LYS A 27 -11.22 -18.34 26.50
C LYS A 27 -12.16 -17.30 27.12
N LEU A 28 -11.81 -16.77 28.30
CA LEU A 28 -12.59 -15.70 28.93
C LEU A 28 -12.52 -14.40 28.14
N ALA A 29 -11.37 -14.06 27.56
CA ALA A 29 -11.22 -12.89 26.71
C ALA A 29 -12.11 -12.97 25.46
N GLU A 30 -12.16 -14.12 24.79
CA GLU A 30 -13.06 -14.35 23.63
C GLU A 30 -14.54 -14.12 24.00
N VAL A 31 -14.98 -14.64 25.14
CA VAL A 31 -16.37 -14.46 25.62
C VAL A 31 -16.61 -12.99 25.97
N PHE A 32 -15.67 -12.36 26.67
CA PHE A 32 -15.79 -10.96 27.03
C PHE A 32 -15.91 -10.06 25.79
N GLU A 33 -15.09 -10.27 24.76
CA GLU A 33 -15.17 -9.52 23.49
C GLU A 33 -16.54 -9.65 22.82
N SER A 34 -17.11 -10.86 22.76
CA SER A 34 -18.42 -11.07 22.13
C SER A 34 -19.57 -10.42 22.90
N GLU A 35 -19.48 -10.37 24.23
CA GLU A 35 -20.54 -9.85 25.10
C GLU A 35 -20.46 -8.32 25.29
N ILE A 36 -19.24 -7.77 25.40
CA ILE A 36 -19.07 -6.36 25.73
C ILE A 36 -19.44 -5.43 24.57
N ASP A 37 -19.25 -5.86 23.33
CA ASP A 37 -19.48 -5.05 22.14
C ASP A 37 -20.94 -4.58 22.00
N PRO A 38 -21.95 -5.47 21.97
CA PRO A 38 -23.35 -5.04 21.90
C PRO A 38 -23.80 -4.24 23.13
N VAL A 39 -23.28 -4.54 24.33
CA VAL A 39 -23.59 -3.79 25.55
C VAL A 39 -23.12 -2.33 25.43
N MET A 40 -21.87 -2.12 25.01
CA MET A 40 -21.31 -0.79 24.85
C MET A 40 -22.03 0.00 23.75
N GLN A 41 -22.38 -0.64 22.65
CA GLN A 41 -23.22 -0.04 21.60
C GLN A 41 -24.60 0.36 22.15
N GLY A 42 -25.23 -0.49 22.96
CA GLY A 42 -26.51 -0.19 23.64
C GLY A 42 -26.44 1.01 24.58
N LEU A 43 -25.26 1.29 25.15
CA LEU A 43 -24.99 2.47 25.99
C LEU A 43 -24.65 3.74 25.19
N GLY A 44 -24.61 3.65 23.87
CA GLY A 44 -24.33 4.75 22.95
C GLY A 44 -22.85 5.00 22.67
N TYR A 45 -21.98 4.01 22.87
CA TYR A 45 -20.58 4.02 22.41
C TYR A 45 -20.47 3.46 20.99
N CYS A 46 -19.34 3.69 20.31
CA CYS A 46 -19.11 3.18 18.96
C CYS A 46 -19.01 1.64 18.93
N CYS A 47 -18.33 1.04 19.91
CA CYS A 47 -18.15 -0.38 20.10
C CYS A 47 -17.60 -0.64 21.51
N GLY A 48 -17.55 -1.90 21.93
CA GLY A 48 -16.93 -2.34 23.19
C GLY A 48 -15.58 -3.04 23.00
N ARG A 49 -15.10 -3.11 21.76
CA ARG A 49 -13.87 -3.83 21.41
C ARG A 49 -12.64 -3.06 21.86
N LYS A 50 -11.55 -3.79 22.11
CA LYS A 50 -10.22 -3.22 22.29
C LYS A 50 -9.47 -3.34 20.97
N PHE A 51 -9.14 -2.20 20.36
CA PHE A 51 -8.36 -2.16 19.14
C PHE A 51 -6.92 -1.77 19.43
N GLU A 52 -6.00 -2.49 18.81
CA GLU A 52 -4.58 -2.23 18.83
C GLU A 52 -4.06 -2.30 17.38
N PHE A 53 -3.09 -1.46 17.05
CA PHE A 53 -2.48 -1.46 15.72
C PHE A 53 -1.61 -2.69 15.51
N SER A 54 -1.48 -3.09 14.23
CA SER A 54 -0.49 -4.09 13.84
C SER A 54 0.92 -3.62 14.27
N PRO A 55 1.77 -4.54 14.78
CA PRO A 55 3.13 -4.17 15.14
C PRO A 55 3.88 -3.73 13.89
N GLN A 56 4.69 -2.68 14.03
CA GLN A 56 5.47 -2.16 12.90
C GLN A 56 6.44 -3.23 12.38
N THR A 57 6.53 -3.36 11.06
CA THR A 57 7.58 -4.14 10.42
C THR A 57 8.91 -3.39 10.61
N LEU A 58 9.74 -3.87 11.54
CA LEU A 58 11.03 -3.24 11.80
C LEU A 58 12.07 -3.73 10.77
N CYS A 59 12.75 -2.79 10.11
CA CYS A 59 13.88 -3.09 9.24
C CYS A 59 15.12 -3.47 10.06
N CYS A 60 15.89 -4.46 9.60
CA CYS A 60 17.13 -4.89 10.21
C CYS A 60 18.33 -4.25 9.51
N TYR A 61 19.19 -3.57 10.26
CA TYR A 61 20.43 -2.94 9.76
C TYR A 61 21.55 -3.93 9.42
N GLY A 62 21.38 -5.23 9.71
CA GLY A 62 22.43 -6.22 9.51
C GLY A 62 22.59 -6.71 8.07
N LYS A 63 21.49 -6.79 7.30
CA LYS A 63 21.49 -7.22 5.90
C LYS A 63 20.45 -6.43 5.12
N GLN A 64 20.74 -6.13 3.86
CA GLN A 64 19.76 -5.53 2.95
C GLN A 64 18.51 -6.42 2.88
N LEU A 65 17.33 -5.78 2.90
CA LEU A 65 16.01 -6.43 2.83
C LEU A 65 15.71 -7.41 3.99
N CYS A 66 16.43 -7.33 5.10
CA CYS A 66 16.11 -8.11 6.28
C CYS A 66 15.08 -7.39 7.17
N THR A 67 14.04 -8.09 7.60
CA THR A 67 12.98 -7.58 8.48
C THR A 67 12.90 -8.38 9.78
N ILE A 68 12.44 -7.73 10.85
CA ILE A 68 12.24 -8.35 12.17
C ILE A 68 10.75 -8.71 12.30
N GLN A 69 10.48 -10.00 12.32
CA GLN A 69 9.13 -10.55 12.41
C GLN A 69 8.46 -10.23 13.74
N ARG A 70 7.12 -10.24 13.74
CA ARG A 70 6.31 -10.15 14.97
C ARG A 70 6.73 -11.23 15.96
N ASP A 71 6.70 -10.90 17.26
CA ASP A 71 7.11 -11.75 18.37
C ASP A 71 8.59 -12.19 18.37
N ALA A 72 9.38 -11.80 17.37
CA ALA A 72 10.80 -12.13 17.33
C ALA A 72 11.59 -11.27 18.32
N ALA A 73 12.62 -11.87 18.91
CA ALA A 73 13.61 -11.12 19.67
C ALA A 73 14.51 -10.30 18.72
N TYR A 74 14.83 -9.08 19.13
CA TYR A 74 15.69 -8.18 18.37
C TYR A 74 16.50 -7.28 19.31
N PHE A 75 17.51 -6.64 18.75
CA PHE A 75 18.37 -5.70 19.47
C PHE A 75 18.12 -4.29 18.94
N SER A 76 17.96 -3.32 19.85
CA SER A 76 17.69 -1.93 19.51
C SER A 76 18.64 -0.97 20.21
N TYR A 77 19.17 -0.02 19.45
CA TYR A 77 19.92 1.13 19.96
C TYR A 77 19.16 2.43 19.66
N GLN A 78 18.94 3.24 20.70
CA GLN A 78 18.23 4.54 20.65
C GLN A 78 16.84 4.50 19.97
N ASN A 79 16.16 3.35 19.98
CA ASN A 79 14.91 3.12 19.22
C ASN A 79 14.99 3.48 17.72
N ARG A 80 16.19 3.50 17.15
CA ARG A 80 16.42 3.89 15.75
C ARG A 80 17.08 2.77 14.96
N TYR A 81 18.10 2.13 15.54
CA TYR A 81 18.85 1.07 14.88
C TYR A 81 18.39 -0.27 15.43
N HIS A 82 17.90 -1.13 14.55
CA HIS A 82 17.36 -2.44 14.90
C HIS A 82 18.12 -3.55 14.19
N PHE A 83 18.40 -4.64 14.91
CA PHE A 83 18.99 -5.85 14.35
C PHE A 83 18.19 -7.06 14.79
N CYS A 84 17.82 -7.94 13.86
CA CYS A 84 17.27 -9.24 14.21
C CYS A 84 18.33 -10.05 14.98
N GLU A 85 17.90 -10.97 15.84
CA GLU A 85 18.81 -11.77 16.68
C GLU A 85 19.88 -12.49 15.85
N LYS A 86 19.50 -13.02 14.68
CA LYS A 86 20.44 -13.70 13.78
C LYS A 86 21.52 -12.75 13.26
N CYS A 87 21.14 -11.62 12.69
CA CYS A 87 22.11 -10.67 12.14
C CYS A 87 22.99 -10.04 13.22
N PHE A 88 22.43 -9.74 14.40
CA PHE A 88 23.21 -9.17 15.50
C PHE A 88 24.31 -10.13 15.99
N ASN A 89 24.00 -11.43 16.04
CA ASN A 89 24.94 -12.47 16.44
C ASN A 89 25.97 -12.83 15.34
N GLU A 90 25.64 -12.60 14.06
CA GLU A 90 26.58 -12.79 12.94
C GLU A 90 27.70 -11.74 12.90
N ILE A 91 27.52 -10.57 13.52
CA ILE A 91 28.54 -9.52 13.60
C ILE A 91 29.73 -10.04 14.42
N GLN A 92 30.91 -10.08 13.81
CA GLN A 92 32.14 -10.49 14.49
C GLN A 92 32.62 -9.37 15.44
N GLY A 93 33.00 -9.75 16.67
CA GLY A 93 33.45 -8.81 17.70
C GLY A 93 32.33 -8.28 18.60
N GLU A 94 32.71 -7.34 19.48
CA GLU A 94 31.84 -6.73 20.49
C GLU A 94 31.24 -5.38 20.07
N SER A 95 31.58 -4.86 18.89
CA SER A 95 31.04 -3.59 18.39
C SER A 95 30.29 -3.75 17.07
N VAL A 96 29.34 -2.85 16.85
CA VAL A 96 28.49 -2.72 15.68
C VAL A 96 28.79 -1.37 15.04
N SER A 97 29.13 -1.37 13.75
CA SER A 97 29.30 -0.13 12.98
C SER A 97 27.94 0.36 12.48
N LEU A 98 27.58 1.59 12.84
CA LEU A 98 26.35 2.25 12.43
C LEU A 98 26.65 3.42 11.49
N GLY A 99 25.93 3.52 10.39
CA GLY A 99 25.96 4.66 9.49
C GLY A 99 24.86 4.53 8.44
N ASP A 100 24.10 5.60 8.23
CA ASP A 100 23.04 5.64 7.21
C ASP A 100 23.62 5.94 5.81
N ASP A 101 24.80 6.57 5.75
CA ASP A 101 25.50 6.99 4.53
C ASP A 101 26.89 6.33 4.44
N PRO A 102 27.16 5.49 3.42
CA PRO A 102 28.47 4.87 3.22
C PRO A 102 29.62 5.88 2.99
N SER A 103 29.30 7.11 2.59
CA SER A 103 30.28 8.18 2.37
C SER A 103 30.67 8.93 3.66
N GLN A 104 29.98 8.65 4.78
CA GLN A 104 30.26 9.26 6.08
C GLN A 104 30.96 8.28 7.04
N PRO A 105 31.77 8.79 7.98
CA PRO A 105 32.43 7.95 8.98
C PRO A 105 31.39 7.23 9.84
N GLN A 106 31.48 5.89 9.88
CA GLN A 106 30.60 5.06 10.69
C GLN A 106 30.94 5.17 12.17
N THR A 107 29.90 5.18 13.00
CA THR A 107 30.04 5.21 14.46
C THR A 107 30.09 3.78 14.99
N SER A 108 31.10 3.45 15.80
CA SER A 108 31.25 2.12 16.40
C SER A 108 30.58 2.09 17.77
N ILE A 109 29.54 1.27 17.93
CA ILE A 109 28.75 1.14 19.16
C ILE A 109 28.94 -0.26 19.73
N ASN A 110 29.25 -0.37 21.02
CA ASN A 110 29.39 -1.67 21.67
C ASN A 110 28.02 -2.39 21.78
N LYS A 111 28.00 -3.70 21.58
CA LYS A 111 26.82 -4.56 21.63
C LYS A 111 26.11 -4.50 22.99
N ASP A 112 26.84 -4.25 24.07
CA ASP A 112 26.29 -4.09 25.42
C ASP A 112 25.33 -2.87 25.55
N GLN A 113 25.47 -1.88 24.68
CA GLN A 113 24.60 -0.71 24.62
C GLN A 113 23.27 -0.99 23.92
N PHE A 114 23.12 -2.15 23.26
CA PHE A 114 21.88 -2.54 22.61
C PHE A 114 20.94 -3.20 23.61
N GLN A 115 19.67 -2.79 23.56
CA GLN A 115 18.62 -3.39 24.36
C GLN A 115 18.01 -4.56 23.61
N LYS A 116 18.01 -5.76 24.23
CA LYS A 116 17.24 -6.89 23.73
C LYS A 116 15.76 -6.65 23.99
N LYS A 117 14.96 -6.60 22.93
CA LYS A 117 13.52 -6.36 22.93
C LYS A 117 12.80 -7.48 22.18
N LYS A 118 11.47 -7.52 22.29
CA LYS A 118 10.60 -8.40 21.52
C LYS A 118 9.66 -7.55 20.69
N ASN A 119 9.44 -7.90 19.42
CA ASN A 119 8.55 -7.15 18.54
C ASN A 119 7.08 -7.52 18.81
N ASP A 120 6.61 -7.20 20.01
CA ASP A 120 5.25 -7.50 20.50
C ASP A 120 4.55 -6.29 21.13
N THR A 121 5.13 -5.10 21.02
CA THR A 121 4.45 -3.86 21.37
C THR A 121 3.32 -3.59 20.38
N LEU A 122 2.10 -3.46 20.90
CA LEU A 122 0.91 -3.10 20.15
C LEU A 122 0.38 -1.77 20.69
N ASP A 123 0.35 -0.75 19.85
CA ASP A 123 -0.14 0.56 20.25
C ASP A 123 -1.68 0.54 20.24
N PRO A 124 -2.35 0.99 21.31
CA PRO A 124 -3.80 1.05 21.35
C PRO A 124 -4.33 2.11 20.38
N GLU A 125 -5.51 1.87 19.82
CA GLU A 125 -6.19 2.89 19.03
C GLU A 125 -6.55 4.11 19.89
N LEU A 126 -6.44 5.31 19.31
CA LEU A 126 -6.77 6.55 19.99
C LEU A 126 -8.28 6.69 20.21
N LEU A 127 -8.65 7.31 21.33
CA LEU A 127 -10.02 7.66 21.66
C LEU A 127 -10.22 9.17 21.53
N VAL A 128 -11.39 9.58 21.04
CA VAL A 128 -11.86 10.96 21.00
C VAL A 128 -13.07 11.13 21.90
N GLU A 129 -13.13 12.22 22.65
CA GLU A 129 -14.21 12.51 23.59
C GLU A 129 -15.28 13.39 22.93
N CYS A 130 -16.54 12.98 23.03
CA CYS A 130 -17.66 13.78 22.54
C CYS A 130 -17.86 15.02 23.44
N THR A 131 -17.80 16.21 22.86
CA THR A 131 -17.90 17.49 23.60
C THR A 131 -19.25 17.68 24.30
N ASP A 132 -20.30 17.00 23.83
CA ASP A 132 -21.65 17.18 24.35
C ASP A 132 -22.00 16.19 25.47
N CYS A 133 -21.48 14.96 25.42
CA CYS A 133 -21.86 13.90 26.37
C CYS A 133 -20.70 13.23 27.11
N GLY A 134 -19.45 13.61 26.84
CA GLY A 134 -18.25 13.07 27.50
C GLY A 134 -17.92 11.61 27.16
N ARG A 135 -18.70 10.94 26.30
CA ARG A 135 -18.38 9.57 25.87
C ARG A 135 -17.12 9.56 25.02
N LYS A 136 -16.21 8.65 25.33
CA LYS A 136 -15.00 8.37 24.56
C LYS A 136 -15.28 7.32 23.50
N MET A 137 -14.91 7.59 22.26
CA MET A 137 -15.13 6.69 21.11
C MET A 137 -13.82 6.51 20.35
N HIS A 138 -13.62 5.34 19.74
CA HIS A 138 -12.48 5.09 18.87
C HIS A 138 -12.45 6.10 17.72
N GLN A 139 -11.32 6.77 17.55
CA GLN A 139 -11.14 7.84 16.57
C GLN A 139 -11.45 7.34 15.15
N ILE A 140 -11.02 6.12 14.81
CA ILE A 140 -11.24 5.52 13.49
C ILE A 140 -12.70 5.09 13.35
N CYS A 141 -13.32 4.49 14.37
CA CYS A 141 -14.74 4.09 14.30
C CYS A 141 -15.68 5.27 13.96
N VAL A 142 -15.37 6.47 14.46
CA VAL A 142 -16.19 7.66 14.22
C VAL A 142 -15.63 8.59 13.14
N LEU A 143 -14.53 8.16 12.50
CA LEU A 143 -13.79 8.85 11.45
C LEU A 143 -13.51 10.32 11.81
N HIS A 144 -13.14 10.63 13.05
CA HIS A 144 -12.86 12.01 13.45
C HIS A 144 -11.42 12.41 13.12
N ASN A 145 -11.28 13.56 12.45
CA ASN A 145 -10.00 14.17 12.18
C ASN A 145 -10.09 15.67 12.48
N GLU A 146 -9.19 16.16 13.33
CA GLU A 146 -9.16 17.55 13.81
C GLU A 146 -8.90 18.55 12.67
N THR A 147 -8.21 18.15 11.60
CA THR A 147 -8.00 19.00 10.42
C THR A 147 -9.31 19.22 9.65
N ILE A 148 -10.18 18.20 9.62
CA ILE A 148 -11.49 18.28 8.96
C ILE A 148 -12.49 19.03 9.85
N TRP A 149 -12.53 18.70 11.14
CA TRP A 149 -13.45 19.26 12.12
C TRP A 149 -12.69 19.80 13.35
N PRO A 150 -12.11 21.00 13.26
CA PRO A 150 -11.26 21.56 14.33
C PRO A 150 -12.03 22.04 15.57
N LEU A 151 -13.37 22.12 15.49
CA LEU A 151 -14.22 22.54 16.61
C LEU A 151 -14.50 21.42 17.62
N GLY A 152 -13.89 20.24 17.43
CA GLY A 152 -14.07 19.07 18.28
C GLY A 152 -15.08 18.06 17.73
N PHE A 153 -15.14 16.91 18.40
CA PHE A 153 -15.98 15.79 18.04
C PHE A 153 -17.34 15.86 18.75
N VAL A 154 -18.43 15.75 17.97
CA VAL A 154 -19.78 15.51 18.48
C VAL A 154 -20.27 14.18 17.90
N CYS A 155 -20.63 13.24 18.77
CA CYS A 155 -21.09 11.93 18.34
C CYS A 155 -22.46 11.98 17.67
N ASP A 156 -22.74 10.99 16.81
CA ASP A 156 -23.96 10.95 16.01
C ASP A 156 -25.23 10.90 16.87
N GLY A 157 -25.15 10.30 18.06
CA GLY A 157 -26.24 10.30 19.04
C GLY A 157 -26.59 11.71 19.54
N CYS A 158 -25.59 12.56 19.81
CA CYS A 158 -25.81 13.95 20.23
C CYS A 158 -26.29 14.81 19.04
N LEU A 159 -25.70 14.63 17.86
CA LEU A 159 -26.15 15.31 16.63
C LEU A 159 -27.62 15.01 16.33
N LYS A 160 -28.02 13.73 16.41
CA LYS A 160 -29.41 13.31 16.18
C LYS A 160 -30.37 13.91 17.21
N LYS A 161 -30.00 13.94 18.50
CA LYS A 161 -30.82 14.59 19.56
C LYS A 161 -30.97 16.10 19.34
N ALA A 162 -29.94 16.75 18.83
CA ALA A 162 -29.95 18.18 18.51
C ALA A 162 -30.55 18.51 17.14
N ASN A 163 -31.02 17.50 16.37
CA ASN A 163 -31.45 17.63 14.98
C ASN A 163 -30.42 18.36 14.10
N LYS A 164 -29.14 18.03 14.28
CA LYS A 164 -28.00 18.56 13.51
C LYS A 164 -27.37 17.46 12.68
N MET A 165 -26.75 17.85 11.58
CA MET A 165 -25.89 16.96 10.78
C MET A 165 -24.42 17.31 11.02
N ARG A 166 -23.55 16.33 10.83
CA ARG A 166 -22.10 16.57 10.83
C ARG A 166 -21.77 17.53 9.69
N LYS A 167 -20.84 18.46 9.93
CA LYS A 167 -20.37 19.37 8.87
C LYS A 167 -19.74 18.56 7.74
N GLU A 168 -19.92 19.01 6.51
CA GLU A 168 -19.37 18.37 5.32
C GLU A 168 -17.83 18.22 5.40
N ASN A 169 -17.32 17.06 4.98
CA ASN A 169 -15.89 16.85 4.82
C ASN A 169 -15.37 17.57 3.57
N LYS A 170 -14.56 18.60 3.78
CA LYS A 170 -13.99 19.41 2.69
C LYS A 170 -12.81 18.76 1.97
N TYR A 171 -12.26 17.66 2.50
CA TYR A 171 -11.07 16.97 2.02
C TYR A 171 -11.42 15.69 1.24
N ALA A 172 -12.57 15.70 0.57
CA ALA A 172 -13.03 14.55 -0.20
C ALA A 172 -12.21 14.35 -1.50
N ALA A 173 -12.01 13.10 -1.92
CA ALA A 173 -11.33 12.71 -3.17
C ALA A 173 -11.99 13.35 -4.39
N LYS A 174 -13.32 13.48 -4.41
CA LYS A 174 -14.03 14.20 -5.48
C LYS A 174 -13.56 15.64 -5.66
N ARG A 175 -13.09 16.29 -4.58
CA ARG A 175 -12.62 17.68 -4.57
C ARG A 175 -11.14 17.84 -4.91
N LEU A 176 -10.40 16.75 -5.06
CA LEU A 176 -9.04 16.81 -5.61
C LEU A 176 -9.07 17.33 -7.06
N PRO A 177 -8.05 18.08 -7.50
CA PRO A 177 -7.97 18.59 -8.86
C PRO A 177 -8.15 17.50 -9.91
N GLN A 178 -9.03 17.74 -10.87
CA GLN A 178 -9.27 16.84 -11.98
C GLN A 178 -8.17 16.96 -13.04
N THR A 179 -7.92 15.86 -13.74
CA THR A 179 -7.00 15.83 -14.90
C THR A 179 -7.66 15.12 -16.06
N LYS A 180 -7.16 15.36 -17.29
CA LYS A 180 -7.68 14.68 -18.49
C LYS A 180 -7.62 13.15 -18.38
N LEU A 181 -6.51 12.62 -17.86
CA LEU A 181 -6.34 11.19 -17.60
C LEU A 181 -7.30 10.72 -16.51
N GLY A 182 -7.35 11.40 -15.35
CA GLY A 182 -8.25 11.03 -14.25
C GLY A 182 -9.72 10.95 -14.70
N ASN A 183 -10.20 11.99 -15.39
CA ASN A 183 -11.58 12.04 -15.89
C ASN A 183 -11.86 10.96 -16.95
N PHE A 184 -10.89 10.66 -17.82
CA PHE A 184 -11.04 9.59 -18.81
C PHE A 184 -11.20 8.21 -18.15
N LEU A 185 -10.35 7.90 -17.17
CA LEU A 185 -10.41 6.64 -16.42
C LEU A 185 -11.70 6.55 -15.60
N GLU A 186 -12.05 7.61 -14.88
CA GLU A 186 -13.25 7.70 -14.05
C GLU A 186 -14.51 7.46 -14.88
N THR A 187 -14.63 8.13 -16.03
CA THR A 187 -15.76 7.96 -16.95
C THR A 187 -15.86 6.52 -17.43
N ARG A 188 -14.74 5.94 -17.90
CA ARG A 188 -14.71 4.56 -18.40
C ARG A 188 -15.16 3.56 -17.32
N VAL A 189 -14.65 3.68 -16.11
CA VAL A 189 -14.99 2.79 -14.99
C VAL A 189 -16.45 2.93 -14.60
N ASN A 190 -16.95 4.16 -14.43
CA ASN A 190 -18.35 4.38 -14.04
C ASN A 190 -19.32 3.95 -15.13
N ASP A 191 -18.99 4.12 -16.41
CA ASP A 191 -19.81 3.60 -17.51
C ASP A 191 -19.83 2.06 -17.53
N TYR A 192 -18.71 1.40 -17.21
CA TYR A 192 -18.69 -0.04 -17.03
C TYR A 192 -19.60 -0.47 -15.86
N ILE A 193 -19.49 0.17 -14.70
CA ILE A 193 -20.29 -0.13 -13.51
C ILE A 193 -21.79 0.05 -13.79
N LYS A 194 -22.18 1.17 -14.43
CA LYS A 194 -23.58 1.44 -14.83
C LYS A 194 -24.15 0.32 -15.71
N ARG A 195 -23.36 -0.20 -16.67
CA ARG A 195 -23.76 -1.33 -17.52
C ARG A 195 -23.95 -2.65 -16.76
N GLN A 196 -23.30 -2.83 -15.60
CA GLN A 196 -23.54 -4.01 -14.75
C GLN A 196 -24.84 -3.89 -13.95
N SER A 197 -25.35 -2.66 -13.73
CA SER A 197 -26.64 -2.39 -13.08
C SER A 197 -26.80 -3.09 -11.72
N HIS A 198 -25.75 -3.06 -10.88
CA HIS A 198 -25.78 -3.70 -9.57
C HIS A 198 -26.26 -2.73 -8.47
N PRO A 199 -27.19 -3.13 -7.57
CA PRO A 199 -27.77 -2.22 -6.56
C PRO A 199 -26.77 -1.63 -5.57
N GLU A 200 -25.73 -2.39 -5.22
CA GLU A 200 -24.70 -1.99 -4.25
C GLU A 200 -23.51 -1.23 -4.88
N SER A 201 -23.57 -0.90 -6.16
CA SER A 201 -22.46 -0.22 -6.82
C SER A 201 -22.36 1.26 -6.41
N GLY A 202 -21.21 1.63 -5.85
CA GLY A 202 -20.84 3.02 -5.64
C GLY A 202 -20.30 3.70 -6.90
N GLU A 203 -20.23 5.04 -6.85
CA GLU A 203 -19.50 5.82 -7.85
C GLU A 203 -17.99 5.76 -7.54
N VAL A 204 -17.19 5.47 -8.57
CA VAL A 204 -15.73 5.50 -8.45
C VAL A 204 -15.22 6.87 -8.82
N THR A 205 -14.32 7.41 -8.01
CA THR A 205 -13.58 8.65 -8.28
C THR A 205 -12.13 8.30 -8.61
N ILE A 206 -11.54 8.83 -9.68
CA ILE A 206 -10.13 8.59 -10.04
C ILE A 206 -9.36 9.90 -10.13
N ARG A 207 -8.22 9.99 -9.43
CA ARG A 207 -7.41 11.21 -9.37
C ARG A 207 -5.96 10.91 -9.64
N VAL A 208 -5.35 11.74 -10.48
CA VAL A 208 -3.89 11.80 -10.67
C VAL A 208 -3.38 12.80 -9.65
N VAL A 209 -2.63 12.32 -8.66
CA VAL A 209 -2.21 13.11 -7.49
C VAL A 209 -0.74 13.52 -7.55
N HIS A 210 0.03 12.91 -8.44
CA HIS A 210 1.41 13.29 -8.68
C HIS A 210 1.72 13.24 -10.17
N VAL A 211 2.44 14.27 -10.64
CA VAL A 211 3.06 14.31 -11.97
C VAL A 211 4.40 15.03 -11.80
N SER A 212 5.49 14.39 -12.20
CA SER A 212 6.81 15.00 -12.21
C SER A 212 7.66 14.46 -13.34
N ASP A 213 8.55 15.29 -13.87
CA ASP A 213 9.54 14.85 -14.84
C ASP A 213 10.77 14.32 -14.08
N LYS A 214 11.25 13.15 -14.49
CA LYS A 214 12.37 12.41 -13.88
C LYS A 214 13.29 11.88 -14.97
N VAL A 215 14.44 11.37 -14.55
CA VAL A 215 15.44 10.78 -15.42
C VAL A 215 15.90 9.46 -14.78
N VAL A 216 15.99 8.40 -15.57
CA VAL A 216 16.67 7.15 -15.15
C VAL A 216 18.08 7.17 -15.73
N GLU A 217 19.08 6.99 -14.87
CA GLU A 217 20.48 6.91 -15.26
C GLU A 217 20.87 5.45 -15.55
N VAL A 218 21.67 5.25 -16.61
CA VAL A 218 22.18 3.92 -16.94
C VAL A 218 23.21 3.49 -15.88
N LYS A 219 22.94 2.35 -15.23
CA LYS A 219 23.80 1.83 -14.15
C LYS A 219 25.24 1.54 -14.62
N PRO A 220 26.24 1.55 -13.72
CA PRO A 220 27.67 1.54 -14.07
C PRO A 220 28.12 0.45 -15.04
N GLY A 221 27.59 -0.77 -14.93
CA GLY A 221 27.95 -1.88 -15.81
C GLY A 221 27.49 -1.70 -17.27
N MET A 222 26.27 -1.18 -17.48
CA MET A 222 25.77 -0.85 -18.82
C MET A 222 26.41 0.43 -19.34
N LYS A 223 26.69 1.40 -18.45
CA LYS A 223 27.33 2.66 -18.78
C LYS A 223 28.72 2.44 -19.38
N SER A 224 29.58 1.71 -18.68
CA SER A 224 30.93 1.39 -19.16
C SER A 224 30.93 0.58 -20.46
N ARG A 225 29.90 -0.24 -20.67
CA ARG A 225 29.79 -1.09 -21.86
C ARG A 225 29.28 -0.37 -23.10
N PHE A 226 28.31 0.54 -22.98
CA PHE A 226 27.60 1.10 -24.14
C PHE A 226 27.49 2.63 -24.15
N VAL A 227 27.56 3.29 -22.99
CA VAL A 227 27.42 4.76 -22.93
C VAL A 227 28.75 5.42 -23.22
N ASP A 228 29.83 4.95 -22.59
CA ASP A 228 31.17 5.54 -22.75
C ASP A 228 31.71 5.38 -24.19
N SER A 229 31.21 4.39 -24.94
CA SER A 229 31.48 4.21 -26.38
C SER A 229 30.54 4.99 -27.30
N GLY A 230 29.57 5.73 -26.76
CA GLY A 230 28.58 6.50 -27.53
C GLY A 230 27.49 5.65 -28.20
N GLU A 231 27.35 4.37 -27.82
CA GLU A 231 26.38 3.43 -28.40
C GLU A 231 24.98 3.51 -27.78
N MET A 232 24.84 4.12 -26.60
CA MET A 232 23.60 4.27 -25.83
C MET A 232 23.61 5.61 -25.08
N ALA A 233 22.44 6.22 -24.89
CA ALA A 233 22.32 7.42 -24.06
C ALA A 233 22.66 7.13 -22.60
N GLU A 234 23.26 8.10 -21.89
CA GLU A 234 23.61 7.95 -20.47
C GLU A 234 22.40 7.92 -19.54
N SER A 235 21.28 8.49 -20.00
CA SER A 235 20.05 8.59 -19.23
C SER A 235 18.82 8.77 -20.13
N PHE A 236 17.64 8.48 -19.57
CA PHE A 236 16.37 8.57 -20.28
C PHE A 236 15.36 9.40 -19.49
N PRO A 237 14.90 10.55 -20.02
CA PRO A 237 13.87 11.35 -19.37
C PRO A 237 12.49 10.69 -19.50
N TYR A 238 11.71 10.74 -18.43
CA TYR A 238 10.33 10.25 -18.38
C TYR A 238 9.47 11.10 -17.46
N ARG A 239 8.15 11.01 -17.65
CA ARG A 239 7.17 11.59 -16.75
C ARG A 239 6.65 10.51 -15.81
N MET A 240 6.84 10.71 -14.51
CA MET A 240 6.24 9.87 -13.48
C MET A 240 4.83 10.36 -13.17
N LYS A 241 3.86 9.45 -13.05
CA LYS A 241 2.52 9.77 -12.52
C LYS A 241 2.10 8.80 -11.43
N ALA A 242 1.42 9.32 -10.42
CA ALA A 242 0.69 8.51 -9.44
C ALA A 242 -0.80 8.80 -9.54
N LEU A 243 -1.61 7.75 -9.60
CA LEU A 243 -3.06 7.84 -9.62
C LEU A 243 -3.70 6.86 -8.64
N PHE A 244 -4.85 7.25 -8.11
CA PHE A 244 -5.62 6.48 -7.14
C PHE A 244 -7.09 6.46 -7.50
N ALA A 245 -7.76 5.36 -7.16
CA ALA A 245 -9.21 5.19 -7.29
C ALA A 245 -9.86 5.06 -5.91
N PHE A 246 -10.99 5.74 -5.75
CA PHE A 246 -11.75 5.88 -4.51
C PHE A 246 -13.20 5.46 -4.76
N GLU A 247 -13.82 4.83 -3.77
CA GLU A 247 -15.25 4.51 -3.76
C GLU A 247 -15.89 5.05 -2.48
N ASP A 248 -17.11 5.57 -2.56
CA ASP A 248 -17.92 5.87 -1.36
C ASP A 248 -18.54 4.56 -0.83
N ILE A 249 -18.10 4.14 0.35
CA ILE A 249 -18.62 2.97 1.05
C ILE A 249 -19.21 3.45 2.38
N ASP A 250 -20.52 3.29 2.53
CA ASP A 250 -21.26 3.61 3.76
C ASP A 250 -21.08 5.09 4.22
N GLY A 251 -20.94 6.02 3.26
CA GLY A 251 -20.78 7.45 3.51
C GLY A 251 -19.35 7.90 3.77
N ALA A 252 -18.36 7.02 3.54
CA ALA A 252 -16.95 7.30 3.69
C ALA A 252 -16.18 6.93 2.40
N GLU A 253 -15.22 7.77 2.01
CA GLU A 253 -14.39 7.49 0.84
C GLU A 253 -13.28 6.49 1.20
N VAL A 254 -13.22 5.40 0.45
CA VAL A 254 -12.22 4.34 0.57
C VAL A 254 -11.32 4.36 -0.67
N CYS A 255 -10.03 4.66 -0.47
CA CYS A 255 -9.02 4.51 -1.51
C CYS A 255 -8.71 3.02 -1.69
N PHE A 256 -9.09 2.44 -2.82
CA PHE A 256 -9.05 0.98 -3.01
C PHE A 256 -8.02 0.50 -4.04
N PHE A 257 -7.48 1.40 -4.86
CA PHE A 257 -6.51 1.08 -5.91
C PHE A 257 -5.54 2.23 -6.11
N GLY A 258 -4.26 1.91 -6.31
CA GLY A 258 -3.19 2.85 -6.60
C GLY A 258 -2.30 2.35 -7.73
N MET A 259 -1.79 3.25 -8.56
CA MET A 259 -0.87 2.90 -9.64
C MET A 259 0.13 4.01 -9.92
N HIS A 260 1.40 3.62 -10.08
CA HIS A 260 2.51 4.47 -10.47
C HIS A 260 3.00 4.05 -11.86
N VAL A 261 3.21 5.03 -12.74
CA VAL A 261 3.63 4.80 -14.14
C VAL A 261 4.79 5.71 -14.54
N GLN A 262 5.59 5.21 -15.48
CA GLN A 262 6.66 5.95 -16.17
C GLN A 262 6.26 6.12 -17.64
N GLU A 263 6.21 7.35 -18.12
CA GLU A 263 5.86 7.70 -19.50
C GLU A 263 7.07 8.32 -20.21
N TYR A 264 7.69 7.58 -21.14
CA TYR A 264 8.84 8.01 -21.93
C TYR A 264 8.36 8.61 -23.26
N GLY A 265 8.43 9.94 -23.36
CA GLY A 265 7.84 10.71 -24.45
C GLY A 265 8.48 10.52 -25.82
N SER A 266 8.03 11.31 -26.80
CA SER A 266 8.60 11.33 -28.15
C SER A 266 10.04 11.84 -28.20
N ASP A 267 10.43 12.68 -27.24
CA ASP A 267 11.75 13.32 -27.24
C ASP A 267 12.76 12.50 -26.43
N CYS A 268 12.33 11.37 -25.84
CA CYS A 268 13.19 10.44 -25.16
C CYS A 268 14.04 9.65 -26.18
N PRO A 269 15.35 9.45 -25.96
CA PRO A 269 16.17 8.65 -26.85
C PRO A 269 15.70 7.19 -26.96
N PRO A 270 15.93 6.52 -28.11
CA PRO A 270 15.87 5.06 -28.17
C PRO A 270 16.82 4.43 -27.14
N PRO A 271 16.45 3.28 -26.53
CA PRO A 271 15.31 2.43 -26.86
C PRO A 271 13.98 2.81 -26.18
N ASN A 272 13.94 3.85 -25.34
CA ASN A 272 12.78 4.17 -24.49
C ASN A 272 11.67 5.01 -25.16
N GLN A 273 11.97 5.63 -26.30
CA GLN A 273 11.06 6.51 -27.03
C GLN A 273 9.63 5.93 -27.19
N ARG A 274 8.61 6.71 -26.81
CA ARG A 274 7.17 6.36 -26.90
C ARG A 274 6.75 5.09 -26.14
N ARG A 275 7.39 4.78 -25.02
CA ARG A 275 7.04 3.64 -24.16
C ARG A 275 6.41 4.10 -22.85
N VAL A 276 5.51 3.27 -22.32
CA VAL A 276 5.02 3.39 -20.93
C VAL A 276 5.37 2.15 -20.14
N TYR A 277 5.69 2.31 -18.87
CA TYR A 277 5.96 1.22 -17.94
C TYR A 277 5.12 1.40 -16.67
N ILE A 278 4.41 0.34 -16.26
CA ILE A 278 3.69 0.33 -14.98
C ILE A 278 4.69 -0.10 -13.91
N SER A 279 5.15 0.85 -13.09
CA SER A 279 6.16 0.58 -12.05
C SER A 279 5.58 -0.25 -10.92
N TYR A 280 4.47 0.21 -10.35
CA TYR A 280 3.80 -0.45 -9.25
C TYR A 280 2.31 -0.25 -9.39
N LEU A 281 1.55 -1.28 -9.05
CA LEU A 281 0.13 -1.14 -8.76
C LEU A 281 -0.18 -1.92 -7.49
N ASP A 282 -1.19 -1.46 -6.78
CA ASP A 282 -1.60 -2.05 -5.52
C ASP A 282 -3.10 -1.83 -5.28
N SER A 283 -3.69 -2.61 -4.38
CA SER A 283 -5.11 -2.48 -4.05
C SER A 283 -5.45 -2.98 -2.67
N VAL A 284 -6.44 -2.37 -2.02
CA VAL A 284 -7.12 -2.94 -0.85
C VAL A 284 -8.49 -3.48 -1.28
N HIS A 285 -8.81 -4.69 -0.83
CA HIS A 285 -9.85 -5.52 -1.45
C HIS A 285 -11.32 -5.13 -1.11
N PHE A 286 -11.56 -3.93 -0.56
CA PHE A 286 -12.85 -3.53 0.00
C PHE A 286 -13.89 -3.04 -1.01
N PHE A 287 -13.52 -2.88 -2.29
CA PHE A 287 -14.43 -2.44 -3.36
C PHE A 287 -15.78 -3.18 -3.35
N LYS A 288 -16.88 -2.44 -3.47
CA LYS A 288 -18.25 -2.95 -3.54
C LYS A 288 -18.87 -2.72 -4.94
N PRO A 289 -19.60 -3.72 -5.49
CA PRO A 289 -19.74 -5.08 -5.02
C PRO A 289 -18.47 -5.93 -5.32
N ARG A 290 -18.16 -6.85 -4.42
CA ARG A 290 -16.93 -7.68 -4.46
C ARG A 290 -16.70 -8.41 -5.79
N HIS A 291 -17.76 -8.86 -6.45
CA HIS A 291 -17.65 -9.64 -7.70
C HIS A 291 -17.23 -8.79 -8.91
N LEU A 292 -17.41 -7.46 -8.87
CA LEU A 292 -16.97 -6.54 -9.93
C LEU A 292 -15.54 -6.04 -9.74
N ARG A 293 -14.96 -6.19 -8.55
CA ARG A 293 -13.65 -5.64 -8.17
C ARG A 293 -12.55 -5.91 -9.20
N THR A 294 -12.36 -7.17 -9.59
CA THR A 294 -11.33 -7.52 -10.59
C THR A 294 -11.60 -6.87 -11.94
N ALA A 295 -12.86 -6.78 -12.37
CA ALA A 295 -13.20 -6.14 -13.62
C ALA A 295 -12.94 -4.62 -13.57
N VAL A 296 -13.25 -3.97 -12.45
CA VAL A 296 -12.95 -2.54 -12.23
C VAL A 296 -11.45 -2.26 -12.31
N TYR A 297 -10.61 -3.09 -11.70
CA TYR A 297 -9.16 -2.96 -11.83
C TYR A 297 -8.70 -3.09 -13.29
N HIS A 298 -9.29 -4.04 -14.03
CA HIS A 298 -9.01 -4.17 -15.47
C HIS A 298 -9.48 -2.93 -16.24
N GLU A 299 -10.65 -2.38 -15.96
CA GLU A 299 -11.13 -1.16 -16.65
C GLU A 299 -10.22 0.04 -16.43
N ILE A 300 -9.59 0.17 -15.26
CA ILE A 300 -8.59 1.22 -15.00
C ILE A 300 -7.36 1.02 -15.90
N LEU A 301 -6.82 -0.20 -15.95
CA LEU A 301 -5.64 -0.52 -16.76
C LEU A 301 -5.93 -0.38 -18.27
N LEU A 302 -7.07 -0.88 -18.72
CA LEU A 302 -7.53 -0.77 -20.10
C LEU A 302 -7.71 0.70 -20.51
N GLY A 303 -8.35 1.50 -19.65
CA GLY A 303 -8.50 2.93 -19.86
C GLY A 303 -7.15 3.64 -19.94
N TYR A 304 -6.18 3.24 -19.11
CA TYR A 304 -4.85 3.83 -19.15
C TYR A 304 -4.13 3.52 -20.48
N LEU A 305 -4.11 2.25 -20.89
CA LEU A 305 -3.51 1.82 -22.16
C LEU A 305 -4.17 2.50 -23.37
N GLU A 306 -5.50 2.62 -23.35
CA GLU A 306 -6.25 3.33 -24.39
C GLU A 306 -5.88 4.82 -24.43
N TYR A 307 -5.81 5.47 -23.27
CA TYR A 307 -5.46 6.88 -23.17
C TYR A 307 -4.05 7.15 -23.70
N VAL A 308 -3.05 6.38 -23.28
CA VAL A 308 -1.67 6.60 -23.72
C VAL A 308 -1.48 6.26 -25.20
N LYS A 309 -2.19 5.27 -25.73
CA LYS A 309 -2.22 5.01 -27.18
C LYS A 309 -2.71 6.23 -27.97
N ARG A 310 -3.78 6.88 -27.50
CA ARG A 310 -4.30 8.11 -28.13
C ARG A 310 -3.31 9.28 -28.05
N MET A 311 -2.46 9.30 -27.02
CA MET A 311 -1.36 10.27 -26.88
C MET A 311 -0.14 9.93 -27.75
N GLY A 312 -0.15 8.80 -28.47
CA GLY A 312 0.91 8.39 -29.39
C GLY A 312 2.02 7.56 -28.76
N PHE A 313 1.81 7.01 -27.56
CA PHE A 313 2.67 5.93 -27.04
C PHE A 313 2.40 4.64 -27.82
N THR A 314 3.45 3.90 -28.15
CA THR A 314 3.37 2.74 -29.04
C THR A 314 3.44 1.42 -28.29
N THR A 315 4.11 1.38 -27.13
CA THR A 315 4.35 0.13 -26.38
C THR A 315 4.15 0.34 -24.89
N GLY A 316 3.41 -0.58 -24.25
CA GLY A 316 3.28 -0.68 -22.80
C GLY A 316 4.06 -1.87 -22.24
N HIS A 317 4.71 -1.67 -21.10
CA HIS A 317 5.54 -2.65 -20.40
C HIS A 317 4.97 -2.92 -19.01
N ILE A 318 4.89 -4.20 -18.65
CA ILE A 318 4.37 -4.67 -17.36
C ILE A 318 5.28 -5.77 -16.84
N TRP A 319 5.87 -5.56 -15.67
CA TRP A 319 6.53 -6.62 -14.93
C TRP A 319 5.53 -7.26 -13.95
N ALA A 320 5.16 -8.52 -14.21
CA ALA A 320 4.25 -9.27 -13.34
C ALA A 320 4.96 -9.81 -12.09
N CYS A 321 5.44 -8.91 -11.24
CA CYS A 321 6.11 -9.21 -9.97
C CYS A 321 5.11 -9.00 -8.81
N PRO A 322 4.75 -10.04 -8.03
CA PRO A 322 4.03 -9.84 -6.78
C PRO A 322 4.98 -9.34 -5.69
N PRO A 323 4.48 -8.60 -4.68
CA PRO A 323 5.32 -8.14 -3.58
C PRO A 323 5.89 -9.32 -2.79
N SER A 324 7.04 -9.10 -2.16
CA SER A 324 7.65 -10.07 -1.26
C SER A 324 6.75 -10.30 -0.04
N GLU A 325 6.93 -11.42 0.66
CA GLU A 325 6.14 -11.71 1.86
C GLU A 325 6.36 -10.62 2.93
N GLY A 326 5.28 -9.96 3.33
CA GLY A 326 5.30 -8.87 4.31
C GLY A 326 5.72 -7.50 3.76
N ASP A 327 5.84 -7.37 2.43
CA ASP A 327 6.11 -6.10 1.75
C ASP A 327 4.84 -5.55 1.08
N ASP A 328 4.72 -4.23 1.04
CA ASP A 328 3.56 -3.51 0.50
C ASP A 328 4.03 -2.56 -0.62
N TYR A 329 3.40 -2.62 -1.80
CA TYR A 329 3.82 -1.74 -2.90
C TYR A 329 3.40 -0.28 -2.69
N ILE A 330 2.15 -0.05 -2.26
CA ILE A 330 1.60 1.31 -2.08
C ILE A 330 0.83 1.41 -0.76
N PHE A 331 -0.05 0.45 -0.46
CA PHE A 331 -0.91 0.51 0.71
C PHE A 331 -0.29 -0.23 1.89
N HIS A 332 0.13 0.52 2.91
CA HIS A 332 0.72 -0.07 4.09
C HIS A 332 -0.28 -0.95 4.87
N CYS A 333 0.16 -2.14 5.28
CA CYS A 333 -0.54 -3.06 6.15
C CYS A 333 -1.86 -3.58 5.56
N HIS A 334 -1.74 -4.43 4.54
CA HIS A 334 -2.90 -5.07 3.92
C HIS A 334 -3.75 -5.91 4.90
N PRO A 335 -5.06 -6.09 4.62
CA PRO A 335 -5.92 -6.98 5.39
C PRO A 335 -5.35 -8.41 5.43
N LEU A 336 -5.35 -9.05 6.60
CA LEU A 336 -4.78 -10.39 6.78
C LEU A 336 -5.43 -11.47 5.90
N ASP A 337 -6.69 -11.28 5.54
CA ASP A 337 -7.44 -12.18 4.66
C ASP A 337 -7.32 -11.81 3.16
N GLN A 338 -6.63 -10.70 2.84
CA GLN A 338 -6.27 -10.34 1.48
C GLN A 338 -5.05 -11.17 1.01
N LYS A 339 -5.33 -12.22 0.23
CA LYS A 339 -4.27 -13.08 -0.32
C LYS A 339 -3.47 -12.37 -1.42
N ILE A 340 -2.15 -12.32 -1.25
CA ILE A 340 -1.20 -11.89 -2.29
C ILE A 340 -1.15 -12.96 -3.40
N PRO A 341 -1.33 -12.60 -4.69
CA PRO A 341 -1.28 -13.55 -5.79
C PRO A 341 0.16 -14.06 -6.00
N LYS A 342 0.31 -15.37 -6.22
CA LYS A 342 1.58 -15.96 -6.68
C LYS A 342 1.87 -15.53 -8.13
N PRO A 343 3.14 -15.57 -8.60
CA PRO A 343 3.52 -15.08 -9.93
C PRO A 343 2.65 -15.59 -11.08
N LYS A 344 2.38 -16.91 -11.14
CA LYS A 344 1.53 -17.50 -12.19
C LYS A 344 0.11 -16.91 -12.22
N ARG A 345 -0.50 -16.71 -11.05
CA ARG A 345 -1.86 -16.15 -10.94
C ARG A 345 -1.88 -14.68 -11.36
N LEU A 346 -0.83 -13.93 -11.01
CA LEU A 346 -0.69 -12.53 -11.42
C LEU A 346 -0.48 -12.41 -12.94
N GLN A 347 0.33 -13.30 -13.54
CA GLN A 347 0.49 -13.39 -14.99
C GLN A 347 -0.83 -13.69 -15.70
N GLU A 348 -1.61 -14.68 -15.22
CA GLU A 348 -2.92 -15.01 -15.76
C GLU A 348 -3.93 -13.85 -15.61
N TRP A 349 -3.84 -13.10 -14.51
CA TRP A 349 -4.65 -11.90 -14.29
C TRP A 349 -4.36 -10.81 -15.34
N TYR A 350 -3.09 -10.50 -15.59
CA TYR A 350 -2.70 -9.56 -16.65
C TYR A 350 -3.05 -10.08 -18.04
N LYS A 351 -2.84 -11.38 -18.34
CA LYS A 351 -3.25 -11.97 -19.62
C LYS A 351 -4.74 -11.79 -19.87
N LYS A 352 -5.60 -12.09 -18.88
CA LYS A 352 -7.04 -11.86 -18.98
C LYS A 352 -7.39 -10.40 -19.26
N MET A 353 -6.67 -9.45 -18.64
CA MET A 353 -6.83 -8.03 -18.90
C MET A 353 -6.41 -7.68 -20.34
N LEU A 354 -5.27 -8.17 -20.80
CA LEU A 354 -4.74 -7.91 -22.14
C LEU A 354 -5.57 -8.59 -23.25
N ASP A 355 -6.11 -9.79 -23.02
CA ASP A 355 -7.05 -10.47 -23.92
C ASP A 355 -8.29 -9.60 -24.16
N LYS A 356 -8.82 -9.00 -23.09
CA LYS A 356 -9.92 -8.02 -23.19
C LYS A 356 -9.47 -6.79 -23.98
N ALA A 357 -8.26 -6.28 -23.73
CA ALA A 357 -7.69 -5.14 -24.47
C ALA A 357 -7.58 -5.41 -25.98
N VAL A 358 -7.18 -6.61 -26.39
CA VAL A 358 -7.13 -7.04 -27.79
C VAL A 358 -8.54 -7.11 -28.38
N SER A 359 -9.49 -7.73 -27.66
CA SER A 359 -10.87 -7.85 -28.13
C SER A 359 -11.55 -6.49 -28.35
N GLU A 360 -11.22 -5.50 -27.53
CA GLU A 360 -11.70 -4.12 -27.64
C GLU A 360 -10.86 -3.25 -28.59
N ARG A 361 -9.86 -3.83 -29.25
CA ARG A 361 -8.92 -3.15 -30.17
C ARG A 361 -8.17 -1.98 -29.52
N ILE A 362 -8.02 -2.03 -28.19
CA ILE A 362 -7.22 -1.08 -27.42
C ILE A 362 -5.74 -1.35 -27.72
N ILE A 363 -5.29 -2.60 -27.61
CA ILE A 363 -3.96 -3.02 -28.05
C ILE A 363 -4.06 -3.90 -29.29
N HIS A 364 -2.96 -4.02 -30.03
CA HIS A 364 -2.89 -4.86 -31.22
C HIS A 364 -2.63 -6.32 -30.83
N ASP A 365 -1.55 -6.55 -30.07
CA ASP A 365 -1.14 -7.83 -29.52
C ASP A 365 -0.31 -7.60 -28.24
N TYR A 366 0.09 -8.69 -27.59
CA TYR A 366 1.06 -8.67 -26.50
C TYR A 366 1.90 -9.95 -26.55
N LYS A 367 3.13 -9.87 -26.08
CA LYS A 367 4.12 -10.96 -26.08
C LYS A 367 4.90 -10.95 -24.78
N ASP A 368 5.45 -12.10 -24.40
CA ASP A 368 6.55 -12.11 -23.44
C ASP A 368 7.81 -11.47 -24.06
N ILE A 369 8.71 -10.99 -23.19
CA ILE A 369 9.89 -10.23 -23.60
C ILE A 369 10.83 -11.05 -24.50
N PHE A 370 10.93 -12.36 -24.28
CA PHE A 370 11.81 -13.23 -25.06
C PHE A 370 11.30 -13.38 -26.49
N LYS A 371 10.00 -13.62 -26.66
CA LYS A 371 9.36 -13.68 -27.97
C LYS A 371 9.45 -12.33 -28.69
N GLN A 372 9.17 -11.22 -28.01
CA GLN A 372 9.29 -9.88 -28.59
C GLN A 372 10.73 -9.59 -29.06
N ALA A 373 11.74 -9.87 -28.23
CA ALA A 373 13.14 -9.69 -28.59
C ALA A 373 13.56 -10.53 -29.80
N THR A 374 13.02 -11.74 -29.93
CA THR A 374 13.26 -12.63 -31.08
C THR A 374 12.65 -12.06 -32.36
N GLU A 375 11.41 -11.57 -32.30
CA GLU A 375 10.72 -10.99 -33.46
C GLU A 375 11.34 -9.66 -33.91
N ASP A 376 11.75 -8.83 -32.95
CA ASP A 376 12.49 -7.58 -33.20
C ASP A 376 13.95 -7.84 -33.63
N ARG A 377 14.40 -9.10 -33.58
CA ARG A 377 15.77 -9.53 -33.89
C ARG A 377 16.83 -8.77 -33.08
N LEU A 378 16.56 -8.56 -31.79
CA LEU A 378 17.50 -7.89 -30.90
C LEU A 378 18.79 -8.70 -30.81
N THR A 379 19.91 -8.01 -30.99
CA THR A 379 21.25 -8.60 -31.00
C THR A 379 22.09 -8.14 -29.81
N SER A 380 21.66 -7.08 -29.13
CA SER A 380 22.40 -6.44 -28.06
C SER A 380 21.50 -5.99 -26.92
N ALA A 381 22.04 -6.01 -25.70
CA ALA A 381 21.32 -5.56 -24.50
C ALA A 381 20.94 -4.07 -24.55
N LYS A 382 21.69 -3.23 -25.29
CA LYS A 382 21.38 -1.79 -25.43
C LYS A 382 20.08 -1.49 -26.19
N GLU A 383 19.51 -2.49 -26.85
CA GLU A 383 18.27 -2.36 -27.60
C GLU A 383 17.03 -2.62 -26.72
N LEU A 384 17.23 -3.16 -25.52
CA LEU A 384 16.15 -3.35 -24.55
C LEU A 384 15.79 -2.02 -23.87
N PRO A 385 14.49 -1.71 -23.69
CA PRO A 385 14.06 -0.55 -22.91
C PRO A 385 14.66 -0.55 -21.50
N TYR A 386 15.04 0.62 -21.00
CA TYR A 386 15.72 0.78 -19.72
C TYR A 386 14.87 1.60 -18.74
N PHE A 387 14.19 0.95 -17.80
CA PHE A 387 13.23 1.59 -16.89
C PHE A 387 13.79 1.78 -15.48
N GLU A 388 13.25 2.75 -14.74
CA GLU A 388 13.64 2.94 -13.33
C GLU A 388 13.04 1.79 -12.49
N GLY A 389 13.90 1.05 -11.80
CA GLY A 389 13.50 -0.02 -10.86
C GLY A 389 13.11 -1.36 -11.49
N ASP A 390 13.26 -1.54 -12.81
CA ASP A 390 13.11 -2.82 -13.52
C ASP A 390 14.40 -3.67 -13.50
#